data_AF-A0A4P9YCF6-F1
#
_entry.id   AF-A0A4P9YCF6-F1
#
_cell.length_a   1.000
_cell.length_b   1.000
_cell.length_c   1.000
_cell.angle_alpha   90.00
_cell.angle_beta   90.00
_cell.angle_gamma   90.00
#
_symmetry.space_group_name_H-M   'P 1'
#
loop_
_entity.id
_entity.type
_entity.pdbx_description
1 polymer ?
#
loop_
_entity_poly.entity_id
_entity_poly.type
_entity_poly.pdbx_seq_one_letter_code
_entity_poly.pdbx_strand_id
1 'polypeptide(L)'
;MFAASVFAASADIECIYISCLDEDKTLSDLLKPHGIDLENETVTGDRTRVIMLDDAHKKYAEKNRWIILIKYLSQLIPQTKFIIAATHPLEGGYEAPVEFTSFPGLRRSDFLLSNEEATQLLTSNDLGLPKHLQFDSLVSLISSECNGLIAALRIAITTISKFYSEKNPKESELLQFYLSNEMTDKMARCFGSAHKDVPDHLKSHLISCLSGTCDIPNENDEYLILLQQSGIVVANWTFFDYSSPLARRYFFKWLFPNRSDDNPSTIKELITKAIEHMSASFLKQSTPSTDDFPKEAVFQQLMIQGFAKNTTHDCSICPDLSKHFPPFENGEIDFYLNGSLRWGIELLIKGSGIGEHLERFTPRGKYAPLDVSDYAVVDFRVNETGECTNVQRHAKRISVFFKKGDFSSCKCIFGEEQGVVQLNLSN
;
A
#
# COMPACT_ATOMS: atom_id res chain seq x y z
N MET A 1 6.20 -13.46 -22.76
CA MET A 1 6.54 -13.73 -24.17
C MET A 1 6.91 -15.20 -24.41
N PHE A 2 7.84 -15.80 -23.65
CA PHE A 2 8.24 -17.21 -23.82
C PHE A 2 7.09 -18.24 -23.76
N ALA A 3 6.11 -18.08 -22.86
CA ALA A 3 4.99 -19.02 -22.76
C ALA A 3 4.01 -18.93 -23.95
N ALA A 4 3.76 -17.71 -24.47
CA ALA A 4 2.87 -17.49 -25.60
C ALA A 4 3.50 -18.00 -26.92
N SER A 5 4.81 -17.81 -27.11
CA SER A 5 5.51 -18.33 -28.29
C SER A 5 5.58 -19.85 -28.34
N VAL A 6 5.67 -20.52 -27.17
CA VAL A 6 5.69 -21.99 -27.09
C VAL A 6 4.32 -22.59 -27.41
N PHE A 7 3.22 -21.98 -26.93
CA PHE A 7 1.87 -22.43 -27.25
C PHE A 7 1.51 -22.17 -28.72
N ALA A 8 1.85 -20.99 -29.25
CA ALA A 8 1.55 -20.60 -30.63
C ALA A 8 2.28 -21.44 -31.69
N ALA A 9 3.52 -21.85 -31.40
CA ALA A 9 4.29 -22.74 -32.28
C ALA A 9 3.65 -24.13 -32.45
N SER A 10 2.86 -24.59 -31.48
CA SER A 10 2.13 -25.86 -31.57
C SER A 10 0.81 -25.77 -32.36
N ALA A 11 0.34 -24.55 -32.64
CA ALA A 11 -0.97 -24.26 -33.23
C ALA A 11 -0.91 -23.60 -34.63
N ASP A 12 0.28 -23.44 -35.22
CA ASP A 12 0.51 -22.69 -36.48
C ASP A 12 -0.06 -21.27 -36.45
N ILE A 13 0.02 -20.61 -35.29
CA ILE A 13 -0.43 -19.23 -35.09
C ILE A 13 0.79 -18.34 -35.05
N GLU A 14 0.86 -17.33 -35.93
CA GLU A 14 1.91 -16.33 -35.86
C GLU A 14 1.64 -15.37 -34.69
N CYS A 15 2.60 -15.22 -33.76
CA CYS A 15 2.50 -14.25 -32.67
C CYS A 15 3.45 -13.08 -32.92
N ILE A 16 2.89 -11.88 -33.03
CA ILE A 16 3.61 -10.64 -33.29
C ILE A 16 3.52 -9.77 -32.02
N TYR A 17 4.67 -9.36 -31.50
CA TYR A 17 4.76 -8.41 -30.40
C TYR A 17 5.18 -7.04 -30.93
N ILE A 18 4.42 -6.01 -30.56
CA ILE A 18 4.67 -4.62 -30.94
C ILE A 18 4.65 -3.76 -29.68
N SER A 19 5.76 -3.08 -29.39
CA SER A 19 5.81 -2.08 -28.32
C SER A 19 5.38 -0.72 -28.86
N CYS A 20 4.42 -0.08 -28.19
CA CYS A 20 3.96 1.27 -28.51
C CYS A 20 4.82 2.38 -27.87
N LEU A 21 5.96 2.04 -27.25
CA LEU A 21 6.84 3.00 -26.57
C LEU A 21 7.65 3.89 -27.53
N ASP A 22 7.76 3.54 -28.80
CA ASP A 22 8.53 4.30 -29.79
C ASP A 22 7.76 5.60 -30.13
N GLU A 23 8.17 6.72 -29.54
CA GLU A 23 7.52 8.04 -29.69
C GLU A 23 7.60 8.57 -31.12
N ASP A 24 8.65 8.22 -31.87
CA ASP A 24 8.89 8.68 -33.25
C ASP A 24 8.02 7.95 -34.28
N LYS A 25 7.40 6.83 -33.89
CA LYS A 25 6.54 6.02 -34.77
C LYS A 25 5.08 6.20 -34.44
N THR A 26 4.26 6.33 -35.46
CA THR A 26 2.81 6.28 -35.32
C THR A 26 2.32 4.85 -35.13
N LEU A 27 1.06 4.68 -34.71
CA LEU A 27 0.44 3.35 -34.68
C LEU A 27 0.46 2.68 -36.06
N SER A 28 0.32 3.46 -37.14
CA SER A 28 0.40 2.95 -38.52
C SER A 28 1.82 2.47 -38.85
N ASP A 29 2.85 3.25 -38.49
CA ASP A 29 4.26 2.87 -38.74
C ASP A 29 4.64 1.57 -38.01
N LEU A 30 4.04 1.31 -36.85
CA LEU A 30 4.25 0.10 -36.08
C LEU A 30 3.55 -1.12 -36.71
N LEU A 31 2.36 -0.93 -37.30
CA LEU A 31 1.54 -2.01 -37.85
C LEU A 31 1.84 -2.34 -39.31
N LYS A 32 2.32 -1.36 -40.08
CA LYS A 32 2.59 -1.48 -41.52
C LYS A 32 3.60 -2.57 -41.88
N PRO A 33 4.71 -2.80 -41.13
CA PRO A 33 5.61 -3.93 -41.36
C PRO A 33 4.93 -5.29 -41.23
N HIS A 34 3.80 -5.35 -40.53
CA HIS A 34 2.99 -6.54 -40.33
C HIS A 34 1.79 -6.58 -41.27
N GLY A 35 1.80 -5.77 -42.34
CA GLY A 35 0.81 -5.82 -43.40
C GLY A 35 -0.52 -5.17 -43.04
N ILE A 36 -0.55 -4.26 -42.07
CA ILE A 36 -1.74 -3.46 -41.71
C ILE A 36 -1.38 -1.99 -41.90
N ASP A 37 -1.88 -1.36 -42.96
CA ASP A 37 -1.65 0.06 -43.25
C ASP A 37 -2.90 0.86 -42.91
N LEU A 38 -2.83 1.65 -41.83
CA LEU A 38 -3.96 2.45 -41.35
C LEU A 38 -4.19 3.71 -42.19
N GLU A 39 -3.20 4.19 -42.93
CA GLU A 39 -3.32 5.41 -43.76
C GLU A 39 -4.03 5.09 -45.08
N ASN A 40 -3.69 3.94 -45.67
CA ASN A 40 -4.31 3.47 -46.90
C ASN A 40 -5.52 2.55 -46.65
N GLU A 41 -5.84 2.26 -45.38
CA GLU A 41 -6.91 1.34 -44.97
C GLU A 41 -6.80 -0.04 -45.66
N THR A 42 -5.57 -0.57 -45.74
CA THR A 42 -5.31 -1.86 -46.40
C THR A 42 -4.71 -2.89 -45.44
N VAL A 43 -5.01 -4.16 -45.72
CA VAL A 43 -4.51 -5.31 -44.98
C VAL A 43 -3.96 -6.35 -45.95
N THR A 44 -2.87 -6.99 -45.56
CA THR A 44 -2.21 -8.06 -46.31
C THR A 44 -1.92 -9.24 -45.37
N GLY A 45 -1.98 -10.45 -45.93
CA GLY A 45 -1.78 -11.71 -45.21
C GLY A 45 -3.08 -12.44 -44.87
N ASP A 46 -3.13 -13.73 -45.20
CA ASP A 46 -4.25 -14.65 -44.98
C ASP A 46 -4.03 -15.60 -43.79
N ARG A 47 -2.87 -15.51 -43.12
CA ARG A 47 -2.49 -16.38 -42.01
C ARG A 47 -3.18 -16.01 -40.71
N THR A 48 -3.48 -17.03 -39.92
CA THR A 48 -3.94 -16.86 -38.54
C THR A 48 -2.82 -16.30 -37.69
N ARG A 49 -3.08 -15.16 -37.03
CA ARG A 49 -2.06 -14.47 -36.24
C ARG A 49 -2.66 -13.74 -35.04
N VAL A 50 -1.83 -13.52 -34.04
CA VAL A 50 -2.12 -12.73 -32.84
C VAL A 50 -1.13 -11.58 -32.79
N ILE A 51 -1.64 -10.35 -32.76
CA ILE A 51 -0.84 -9.14 -32.62
C ILE A 51 -1.05 -8.58 -31.21
N MET A 52 0.01 -8.56 -30.42
CA MET A 52 0.02 -7.91 -29.12
C MET A 52 0.56 -6.48 -29.26
N LEU A 53 -0.31 -5.50 -29.00
CA LEU A 53 0.05 -4.09 -28.87
C LEU A 53 0.29 -3.81 -27.40
N ASP A 54 1.55 -3.74 -27.01
CA ASP A 54 1.98 -3.45 -25.64
C ASP A 54 2.14 -1.94 -25.43
N ASP A 55 1.92 -1.46 -24.21
CA ASP A 55 1.93 -0.02 -23.87
C ASP A 55 1.04 0.86 -24.76
N ALA A 56 -0.11 0.34 -25.20
CA ALA A 56 -0.99 1.00 -26.17
C ALA A 56 -1.44 2.41 -25.77
N HIS A 57 -1.48 2.71 -24.47
CA HIS A 57 -1.78 4.04 -23.91
C HIS A 57 -0.88 5.16 -24.47
N LYS A 58 0.35 4.86 -24.89
CA LYS A 58 1.25 5.83 -25.53
C LYS A 58 0.77 6.30 -26.91
N LYS A 59 -0.21 5.62 -27.50
CA LYS A 59 -0.79 5.95 -28.83
C LYS A 59 -2.27 6.32 -28.76
N TYR A 60 -2.85 6.52 -27.56
CA TYR A 60 -4.28 6.87 -27.42
C TYR A 60 -4.66 8.23 -28.02
N ALA A 61 -3.69 9.14 -28.17
CA ALA A 61 -3.89 10.41 -28.87
C ALA A 61 -4.36 10.22 -30.33
N GLU A 62 -3.99 9.10 -30.96
CA GLU A 62 -4.24 8.80 -32.37
C GLU A 62 -5.67 8.24 -32.60
N LYS A 63 -6.69 8.96 -32.11
CA LYS A 63 -8.09 8.50 -32.08
C LYS A 63 -8.60 7.94 -33.42
N ASN A 64 -8.31 8.64 -34.53
CA ASN A 64 -8.74 8.21 -35.87
C ASN A 64 -8.11 6.87 -36.29
N ARG A 65 -6.86 6.61 -35.92
CA ARG A 65 -6.16 5.36 -36.26
C ARG A 65 -6.70 4.18 -35.47
N TRP A 66 -7.05 4.38 -34.19
CA TRP A 66 -7.75 3.38 -33.40
C TRP A 66 -9.13 3.06 -33.99
N ILE A 67 -9.88 4.08 -34.41
CA ILE A 67 -11.16 3.91 -35.09
C ILE A 67 -11.00 3.05 -36.36
N ILE A 68 -10.03 3.39 -37.23
CA ILE A 68 -9.73 2.64 -38.46
C ILE A 68 -9.39 1.18 -38.14
N LEU A 69 -8.47 0.95 -37.22
CA LEU A 69 -8.04 -0.40 -36.82
C LEU A 69 -9.20 -1.24 -36.28
N ILE A 70 -9.97 -0.68 -35.35
CA ILE A 70 -11.00 -1.40 -34.59
C ILE A 70 -12.27 -1.60 -35.40
N LYS A 71 -12.80 -0.55 -36.03
CA LYS A 71 -14.12 -0.60 -36.67
C LYS A 71 -14.05 -1.07 -38.12
N TYR A 72 -12.97 -0.76 -38.82
CA TYR A 72 -12.87 -1.01 -40.26
C TYR A 72 -11.96 -2.21 -40.56
N LEU A 73 -10.68 -2.11 -40.24
CA LEU A 73 -9.71 -3.12 -40.69
C LEU A 73 -9.86 -4.46 -39.98
N SER A 74 -10.25 -4.48 -38.71
CA SER A 74 -10.48 -5.73 -37.98
C SER A 74 -11.49 -6.67 -38.66
N GLN A 75 -12.46 -6.11 -39.41
CA GLN A 75 -13.46 -6.87 -40.15
C GLN A 75 -12.87 -7.54 -41.41
N LEU A 76 -11.81 -6.96 -41.97
CA LEU A 76 -11.13 -7.44 -43.17
C LEU A 76 -10.09 -8.54 -42.87
N ILE A 77 -9.69 -8.70 -41.59
CA ILE A 77 -8.75 -9.72 -41.13
C ILE A 77 -9.32 -10.55 -39.96
N PRO A 78 -10.43 -11.27 -40.15
CA PRO A 78 -11.08 -12.04 -39.07
C PRO A 78 -10.17 -13.09 -38.41
N GLN A 79 -9.16 -13.57 -39.14
CA GLN A 79 -8.11 -14.49 -38.71
C GLN A 79 -7.02 -13.86 -37.83
N THR A 80 -6.96 -12.52 -37.77
CA THR A 80 -6.05 -11.78 -36.89
C THR A 80 -6.76 -11.43 -35.59
N LYS A 81 -6.14 -11.77 -34.45
CA LYS A 81 -6.61 -11.33 -33.13
C LYS A 81 -5.67 -10.29 -32.55
N PHE A 82 -6.24 -9.26 -31.93
CA PHE A 82 -5.47 -8.24 -31.25
C PHE A 82 -5.54 -8.43 -29.74
N ILE A 83 -4.41 -8.33 -29.07
CA ILE A 83 -4.31 -8.19 -27.62
C ILE A 83 -3.78 -6.78 -27.38
N ILE A 84 -4.58 -5.94 -26.75
CA ILE A 84 -4.20 -4.55 -26.45
C ILE A 84 -3.91 -4.48 -24.97
N ALA A 85 -2.64 -4.25 -24.62
CA ALA A 85 -2.19 -4.10 -23.25
C ALA A 85 -1.82 -2.64 -22.98
N ALA A 86 -2.27 -2.12 -21.84
CA ALA A 86 -1.97 -0.77 -21.40
C ALA A 86 -1.81 -0.74 -19.88
N THR A 87 -0.66 -0.24 -19.43
CA THR A 87 -0.27 -0.23 -18.02
C THR A 87 -0.94 0.91 -17.24
N HIS A 88 -0.97 2.12 -17.82
CA HIS A 88 -1.56 3.31 -17.21
C HIS A 88 -2.27 4.15 -18.27
N PRO A 89 -3.62 4.24 -18.27
CA PRO A 89 -4.33 5.05 -19.25
C PRO A 89 -3.86 6.53 -19.26
N LEU A 90 -3.50 7.09 -18.09
CA LEU A 90 -3.07 8.48 -17.96
C LEU A 90 -1.57 8.76 -18.17
N GLU A 91 -0.66 7.78 -18.26
CA GLU A 91 0.76 8.10 -18.52
C GLU A 91 0.98 8.68 -19.93
N GLY A 92 -0.02 8.55 -20.81
CA GLY A 92 -0.09 9.24 -22.10
C GLY A 92 -0.87 10.57 -22.05
N GLY A 93 -1.57 10.90 -20.96
CA GLY A 93 -2.42 12.09 -20.86
C GLY A 93 -3.72 12.02 -21.68
N TYR A 94 -4.08 10.86 -22.22
CA TYR A 94 -5.26 10.68 -23.07
C TYR A 94 -6.12 9.52 -22.58
N GLU A 95 -7.44 9.70 -22.63
CA GLU A 95 -8.38 8.60 -22.37
C GLU A 95 -8.25 7.49 -23.41
N ALA A 96 -8.56 6.26 -23.00
CA ALA A 96 -8.64 5.13 -23.90
C ALA A 96 -9.69 5.38 -25.01
N PRO A 97 -9.44 4.92 -26.25
CA PRO A 97 -10.42 4.98 -27.33
C PRO A 97 -11.78 4.41 -26.90
N VAL A 98 -12.87 5.13 -27.20
CA VAL A 98 -14.25 4.76 -26.80
C VAL A 98 -14.61 3.37 -27.34
N GLU A 99 -14.06 3.01 -28.49
CA GLU A 99 -14.20 1.70 -29.13
C GLU A 99 -13.83 0.54 -28.21
N PHE A 100 -12.88 0.73 -27.28
CA PHE A 100 -12.45 -0.32 -26.36
C PHE A 100 -13.54 -0.75 -25.38
N THR A 101 -14.53 0.11 -25.11
CA THR A 101 -15.64 -0.20 -24.19
C THR A 101 -16.48 -1.40 -24.65
N SER A 102 -16.45 -1.71 -25.94
CA SER A 102 -17.20 -2.82 -26.53
C SER A 102 -16.50 -4.18 -26.41
N PHE A 103 -15.22 -4.20 -25.99
CA PHE A 103 -14.43 -5.43 -25.93
C PHE A 103 -14.44 -6.08 -24.53
N PRO A 104 -14.34 -7.42 -24.47
CA PRO A 104 -14.01 -8.08 -23.22
C PRO A 104 -12.63 -7.60 -22.76
N GLY A 105 -12.58 -7.00 -21.58
CA GLY A 105 -11.35 -6.50 -20.99
C GLY A 105 -11.00 -7.30 -19.74
N LEU A 106 -9.72 -7.65 -19.60
CA LEU A 106 -9.18 -8.09 -18.33
C LEU A 106 -8.87 -6.84 -17.50
N ARG A 107 -9.45 -6.77 -16.31
CA ARG A 107 -9.27 -5.69 -15.34
C ARG A 107 -8.27 -6.13 -14.29
N ARG A 108 -7.87 -5.18 -13.44
CA ARG A 108 -7.00 -5.45 -12.29
C ARG A 108 -7.45 -6.68 -11.50
N SER A 109 -8.75 -6.81 -11.21
CA SER A 109 -9.33 -7.92 -10.45
C SER A 109 -9.05 -9.29 -11.07
N ASP A 110 -8.93 -9.36 -12.40
CA ASP A 110 -8.67 -10.62 -13.12
C ASP A 110 -7.19 -11.05 -13.03
N PHE A 111 -6.32 -10.15 -12.58
CA PHE A 111 -4.88 -10.39 -12.40
C PHE A 111 -4.45 -10.41 -10.93
N LEU A 112 -5.38 -10.29 -9.98
CA LEU A 112 -5.06 -10.42 -8.56
C LEU A 112 -4.93 -11.91 -8.22
N LEU A 113 -3.80 -12.27 -7.65
CA LEU A 113 -3.61 -13.60 -7.08
C LEU A 113 -4.40 -13.74 -5.78
N SER A 114 -4.95 -14.93 -5.53
CA SER A 114 -5.42 -15.29 -4.19
C SER A 114 -4.24 -15.36 -3.20
N ASN A 115 -4.54 -15.42 -1.90
CA ASN A 115 -3.50 -15.59 -0.88
C ASN A 115 -2.73 -16.90 -1.07
N GLU A 116 -3.41 -17.96 -1.49
CA GLU A 116 -2.83 -19.27 -1.78
C GLU A 116 -1.91 -19.19 -3.00
N GLU A 117 -2.35 -18.55 -4.08
CA GLU A 117 -1.55 -18.35 -5.29
C GLU A 117 -0.32 -17.46 -5.04
N ALA A 118 -0.48 -16.39 -4.25
CA ALA A 118 0.63 -15.53 -3.85
C ALA A 118 1.66 -16.29 -3.00
N THR A 119 1.19 -17.12 -2.06
CA THR A 119 2.05 -17.99 -1.24
C THR A 119 2.78 -19.02 -2.09
N GLN A 120 2.09 -19.65 -3.05
CA GLN A 120 2.68 -20.59 -4.01
C GLN A 120 3.74 -19.90 -4.87
N LEU A 121 3.49 -18.67 -5.34
CA LEU A 121 4.48 -17.89 -6.08
C LEU A 121 5.72 -17.60 -5.22
N LEU A 122 5.53 -17.16 -3.97
CA LEU A 122 6.62 -16.81 -3.06
C LEU A 122 7.48 -18.01 -2.67
N THR A 123 6.89 -19.19 -2.57
CA THR A 123 7.56 -20.45 -2.17
C THR A 123 8.03 -21.31 -3.34
N SER A 124 7.69 -20.94 -4.58
CA SER A 124 8.11 -21.63 -5.80
C SER A 124 9.64 -21.66 -5.93
N ASN A 125 10.18 -22.80 -6.38
CA ASN A 125 11.63 -22.96 -6.58
C ASN A 125 12.19 -22.11 -7.73
N ASP A 126 11.38 -21.90 -8.77
CA ASP A 126 11.86 -21.28 -10.03
C ASP A 126 11.59 -19.78 -10.06
N LEU A 127 10.47 -19.37 -9.47
CA LEU A 127 10.00 -17.99 -9.49
C LEU A 127 9.99 -17.36 -8.10
N GLY A 128 9.99 -18.11 -7.01
CA GLY A 128 9.83 -17.59 -5.66
C GLY A 128 11.11 -17.05 -5.04
N LEU A 129 11.03 -16.80 -3.73
CA LEU A 129 12.21 -16.51 -2.91
C LEU A 129 13.12 -17.75 -2.85
N PRO A 130 14.45 -17.59 -2.81
CA PRO A 130 15.37 -18.68 -2.48
C PRO A 130 14.96 -19.38 -1.18
N LYS A 131 15.05 -20.71 -1.12
CA LYS A 131 14.57 -21.51 0.03
C LYS A 131 15.08 -21.03 1.40
N HIS A 132 16.32 -20.57 1.48
CA HIS A 132 16.91 -20.09 2.72
C HIS A 132 16.36 -18.73 3.19
N LEU A 133 15.57 -18.03 2.36
CA LEU A 133 14.89 -16.78 2.67
C LEU A 133 13.38 -16.97 2.88
N GLN A 134 12.85 -18.19 2.73
CA GLN A 134 11.42 -18.50 2.83
C GLN A 134 11.00 -18.71 4.29
N PHE A 135 11.05 -17.66 5.10
CA PHE A 135 10.50 -17.69 6.46
C PHE A 135 8.97 -17.48 6.42
N ASP A 136 8.22 -18.23 7.22
CA ASP A 136 6.75 -18.21 7.20
C ASP A 136 6.19 -16.79 7.44
N SER A 137 6.75 -16.06 8.40
CA SER A 137 6.28 -14.69 8.70
C SER A 137 6.58 -13.73 7.55
N LEU A 138 7.73 -13.89 6.88
CA LEU A 138 8.09 -13.07 5.73
C LEU A 138 7.18 -13.36 4.53
N VAL A 139 6.94 -14.63 4.22
CA VAL A 139 6.06 -15.04 3.11
C VAL A 139 4.64 -14.52 3.34
N SER A 140 4.12 -14.73 4.54
CA SER A 140 2.80 -14.23 4.96
C SER A 140 2.70 -12.71 4.86
N LEU A 141 3.70 -11.98 5.37
CA LEU A 141 3.77 -10.53 5.31
C LEU A 141 3.81 -10.02 3.86
N ILE A 142 4.67 -10.57 3.00
CA ILE A 142 4.78 -10.16 1.60
C ILE A 142 3.46 -10.42 0.87
N SER A 143 2.89 -11.62 1.05
CA SER A 143 1.63 -12.01 0.41
C SER A 143 0.51 -11.03 0.73
N SER A 144 0.34 -10.72 2.02
CA SER A 144 -0.74 -9.85 2.46
C SER A 144 -0.50 -8.38 2.15
N GLU A 145 0.72 -7.86 2.30
CA GLU A 145 1.00 -6.46 1.98
C GLU A 145 0.87 -6.19 0.49
N CYS A 146 1.24 -7.15 -0.37
CA CYS A 146 1.05 -7.03 -1.81
C CYS A 146 -0.42 -7.25 -2.24
N ASN A 147 -1.25 -7.91 -1.42
CA ASN A 147 -2.67 -8.14 -1.66
C ASN A 147 -2.97 -8.68 -3.08
N GLY A 148 -2.24 -9.72 -3.49
CA GLY A 148 -2.40 -10.36 -4.80
C GLY A 148 -1.78 -9.62 -6.00
N LEU A 149 -1.18 -8.44 -5.80
CA LEU A 149 -0.51 -7.70 -6.89
C LEU A 149 0.74 -8.44 -7.39
N ILE A 150 0.63 -9.09 -8.54
CA ILE A 150 1.72 -9.86 -9.16
C ILE A 150 3.00 -9.02 -9.31
N ALA A 151 2.88 -7.78 -9.82
CA ALA A 151 4.04 -6.91 -10.02
C ALA A 151 4.76 -6.59 -8.69
N ALA A 152 4.01 -6.34 -7.62
CA ALA A 152 4.57 -6.05 -6.30
C ALA A 152 5.25 -7.30 -5.71
N LEU A 153 4.60 -8.46 -5.80
CA LEU A 153 5.19 -9.76 -5.39
C LEU A 153 6.50 -10.02 -6.14
N ARG A 154 6.54 -9.79 -7.45
CA ARG A 154 7.76 -9.96 -8.26
C ARG A 154 8.86 -8.99 -7.86
N ILE A 155 8.54 -7.74 -7.58
CA ILE A 155 9.53 -6.76 -7.11
C ILE A 155 10.05 -7.15 -5.73
N ALA A 156 9.20 -7.64 -4.83
CA ALA A 156 9.63 -8.15 -3.54
C ALA A 156 10.60 -9.32 -3.66
N ILE A 157 10.22 -10.35 -4.42
CA ILE A 157 11.07 -11.53 -4.65
C ILE A 157 12.42 -11.10 -5.22
N THR A 158 12.42 -10.33 -6.31
CA THR A 158 13.66 -9.96 -7.02
C THR A 158 14.56 -9.04 -6.19
N THR A 159 13.97 -8.10 -5.45
CA THR A 159 14.74 -7.16 -4.61
C THR A 159 15.37 -7.88 -3.42
N ILE A 160 14.61 -8.69 -2.70
CA ILE A 160 15.11 -9.46 -1.55
C ILE A 160 16.19 -10.45 -2.00
N SER A 161 15.92 -11.22 -3.06
CA SER A 161 16.87 -12.22 -3.57
C SER A 161 18.17 -11.59 -4.04
N LYS A 162 18.11 -10.40 -4.66
CA LYS A 162 19.31 -9.67 -5.09
C LYS A 162 20.09 -9.11 -3.90
N PHE A 163 19.39 -8.56 -2.90
CA PHE A 163 20.05 -7.94 -1.75
C PHE A 163 20.77 -8.97 -0.85
N TYR A 164 20.23 -10.20 -0.81
CA TYR A 164 20.73 -11.29 0.02
C TYR A 164 21.31 -12.46 -0.80
N SER A 165 21.71 -12.26 -2.05
CA SER A 165 22.15 -13.34 -2.96
C SER A 165 23.31 -14.19 -2.44
N GLU A 166 24.18 -13.61 -1.62
CA GLU A 166 25.37 -14.26 -1.03
C GLU A 166 25.36 -14.20 0.51
N LYS A 167 24.22 -13.87 1.10
CA LYS A 167 24.07 -13.68 2.54
C LYS A 167 23.11 -14.72 3.11
N ASN A 168 23.27 -15.05 4.38
CA ASN A 168 22.33 -15.89 5.11
C ASN A 168 21.72 -15.08 6.26
N PRO A 169 20.79 -14.15 5.95
CA PRO A 169 20.22 -13.27 6.96
C PRO A 169 19.33 -14.04 7.93
N LYS A 170 19.17 -13.48 9.14
CA LYS A 170 18.10 -13.87 10.05
C LYS A 170 16.75 -13.38 9.50
N GLU A 171 15.68 -14.02 9.94
CA GLU A 171 14.30 -13.62 9.63
C GLU A 171 14.05 -12.13 9.93
N SER A 172 14.53 -11.64 11.09
CA SER A 172 14.36 -10.24 11.49
C SER A 172 15.03 -9.26 10.54
N GLU A 173 16.19 -9.59 9.97
CA GLU A 173 16.88 -8.74 8.99
C GLU A 173 16.10 -8.67 7.66
N LEU A 174 15.45 -9.77 7.27
CA LEU A 174 14.59 -9.80 6.08
C LEU A 174 13.31 -8.99 6.29
N LEU A 175 12.67 -9.13 7.45
CA LEU A 175 11.48 -8.35 7.81
C LEU A 175 11.80 -6.86 7.88
N GLN A 176 12.89 -6.49 8.56
CA GLN A 176 13.36 -5.10 8.64
C GLN A 176 13.68 -4.54 7.25
N PHE A 177 14.32 -5.32 6.37
CA PHE A 177 14.57 -4.88 5.02
C PHE A 177 13.27 -4.69 4.23
N TYR A 178 12.34 -5.65 4.28
CA TYR A 178 11.07 -5.56 3.54
C TYR A 178 10.19 -4.39 4.03
N LEU A 179 10.21 -4.13 5.34
CA LEU A 179 9.52 -3.02 6.00
C LEU A 179 10.26 -1.67 5.86
N SER A 180 11.36 -1.59 5.09
CA SER A 180 12.17 -0.37 4.95
C SER A 180 11.70 0.52 3.81
N ASN A 181 12.09 1.80 3.86
CA ASN A 181 11.89 2.71 2.74
C ASN A 181 12.69 2.29 1.50
N GLU A 182 13.87 1.68 1.67
CA GLU A 182 14.68 1.18 0.55
C GLU A 182 13.90 0.15 -0.30
N MET A 183 13.17 -0.74 0.37
CA MET A 183 12.30 -1.70 -0.28
C MET A 183 11.08 -1.01 -0.90
N THR A 184 10.40 -0.17 -0.13
CA THR A 184 9.20 0.54 -0.59
C THR A 184 9.48 1.42 -1.81
N ASP A 185 10.64 2.04 -1.91
CA ASP A 185 11.03 2.86 -3.07
C ASP A 185 11.13 2.06 -4.37
N LYS A 186 11.37 0.74 -4.32
CA LYS A 186 11.34 -0.11 -5.52
C LYS A 186 9.94 -0.24 -6.11
N MET A 187 8.90 0.05 -5.33
CA MET A 187 7.50 0.00 -5.77
C MET A 187 7.10 1.15 -6.70
N ALA A 188 7.99 2.10 -6.96
CA ALA A 188 7.78 3.08 -8.03
C ALA A 188 7.57 2.45 -9.40
N ARG A 189 8.11 1.23 -9.62
CA ARG A 189 7.85 0.43 -10.82
C ARG A 189 6.43 -0.14 -10.89
N CYS A 190 5.74 -0.29 -9.75
CA CYS A 190 4.36 -0.77 -9.70
C CYS A 190 3.36 0.37 -9.82
N PHE A 191 3.62 1.46 -9.08
CA PHE A 191 2.62 2.49 -8.87
C PHE A 191 2.92 3.79 -9.62
N GLY A 192 4.09 3.88 -10.27
CA GLY A 192 4.54 5.11 -10.92
C GLY A 192 4.89 6.20 -9.92
N SER A 193 5.10 7.42 -10.43
CA SER A 193 5.58 8.54 -9.62
C SER A 193 4.94 9.88 -9.98
N ALA A 194 3.79 9.87 -10.67
CA ALA A 194 3.08 11.06 -11.11
C ALA A 194 2.24 11.71 -9.98
N HIS A 195 2.02 10.99 -8.87
CA HIS A 195 1.16 11.37 -7.76
C HIS A 195 1.94 11.94 -6.55
N LYS A 196 3.04 12.67 -6.80
CA LYS A 196 3.88 13.20 -5.72
C LYS A 196 3.29 14.44 -5.05
N ASP A 197 2.52 15.21 -5.82
CA ASP A 197 2.01 16.52 -5.42
C ASP A 197 0.56 16.37 -4.93
N VAL A 198 0.41 15.95 -3.66
CA VAL A 198 -0.89 15.69 -3.05
C VAL A 198 -1.65 17.01 -2.82
N PRO A 199 -2.85 17.19 -3.40
CA PRO A 199 -3.66 18.38 -3.17
C PRO A 199 -4.15 18.49 -1.72
N ASP A 200 -4.13 19.70 -1.16
CA ASP A 200 -4.52 19.94 0.23
C ASP A 200 -5.96 19.53 0.54
N HIS A 201 -6.89 19.67 -0.42
CA HIS A 201 -8.31 19.32 -0.23
C HIS A 201 -8.55 17.80 -0.11
N LEU A 202 -7.67 16.97 -0.67
CA LEU A 202 -7.73 15.51 -0.56
C LEU A 202 -6.88 14.95 0.57
N LYS A 203 -5.86 15.69 1.01
CA LYS A 203 -4.86 15.20 1.96
C LYS A 203 -5.49 14.65 3.24
N SER A 204 -6.46 15.36 3.82
CA SER A 204 -7.17 14.93 5.03
C SER A 204 -7.96 13.63 4.82
N HIS A 205 -8.61 13.48 3.66
CA HIS A 205 -9.32 12.25 3.28
C HIS A 205 -8.37 11.07 3.11
N LEU A 206 -7.25 11.27 2.41
CA LEU A 206 -6.23 10.24 2.17
C LEU A 206 -5.52 9.81 3.47
N ILE A 207 -5.32 10.74 4.41
CA ILE A 207 -4.80 10.45 5.76
C ILE A 207 -5.83 9.67 6.57
N SER A 208 -7.10 10.05 6.52
CA SER A 208 -8.18 9.30 7.21
C SER A 208 -8.24 7.86 6.69
N CYS A 209 -7.98 7.67 5.40
CA CYS A 209 -7.96 6.35 4.78
C CYS A 209 -6.75 5.49 5.15
N LEU A 210 -5.78 6.03 5.89
CA LEU A 210 -4.71 5.21 6.44
C LEU A 210 -5.22 4.23 7.50
N SER A 211 -6.34 4.54 8.17
CA SER A 211 -6.91 3.73 9.26
C SER A 211 -8.14 2.91 8.81
N GLY A 212 -8.49 2.91 7.52
CA GLY A 212 -9.61 2.15 6.96
C GLY A 212 -10.26 2.81 5.74
N THR A 213 -11.37 2.26 5.28
CA THR A 213 -12.13 2.80 4.13
C THR A 213 -12.75 4.16 4.46
N CYS A 214 -12.75 5.10 3.50
CA CYS A 214 -13.46 6.37 3.62
C CYS A 214 -14.48 6.57 2.51
N ASP A 215 -15.44 7.47 2.75
CA ASP A 215 -16.34 7.96 1.72
C ASP A 215 -15.57 8.65 0.60
N ILE A 216 -16.06 8.48 -0.64
CA ILE A 216 -15.47 9.14 -1.81
C ILE A 216 -15.77 10.65 -1.72
N PRO A 217 -14.75 11.54 -1.61
CA PRO A 217 -15.00 12.97 -1.45
C PRO A 217 -15.59 13.59 -2.72
N ASN A 218 -15.07 13.20 -3.90
CA ASN A 218 -15.59 13.55 -5.22
C ASN A 218 -15.09 12.52 -6.24
N GLU A 219 -16.00 11.78 -6.87
CA GLU A 219 -15.67 10.73 -7.85
C GLU A 219 -15.04 11.26 -9.14
N ASN A 220 -15.27 12.54 -9.47
CA ASN A 220 -14.73 13.20 -10.65
C ASN A 220 -13.44 14.00 -10.36
N ASP A 221 -12.84 13.82 -9.18
CA ASP A 221 -11.59 14.49 -8.85
C ASP A 221 -10.43 13.90 -9.67
N GLU A 222 -9.77 14.75 -10.46
CA GLU A 222 -8.69 14.36 -11.37
C GLU A 222 -7.52 13.66 -10.64
N TYR A 223 -7.24 14.07 -9.41
CA TYR A 223 -6.17 13.47 -8.61
C TYR A 223 -6.58 12.10 -8.06
N LEU A 224 -7.84 11.90 -7.65
CA LEU A 224 -8.33 10.58 -7.30
C LEU A 224 -8.31 9.63 -8.50
N ILE A 225 -8.70 10.09 -9.69
CA ILE A 225 -8.60 9.32 -10.93
C ILE A 225 -7.13 8.95 -11.20
N LEU A 226 -6.20 9.90 -11.02
CA LEU A 226 -4.76 9.64 -11.14
C LEU A 226 -4.29 8.54 -10.16
N LEU A 227 -4.72 8.58 -8.90
CA LEU A 227 -4.37 7.57 -7.90
C LEU A 227 -4.94 6.18 -8.24
N GLN A 228 -6.18 6.12 -8.74
CA GLN A 228 -6.80 4.86 -9.17
C GLN A 228 -6.04 4.25 -10.35
N GLN A 229 -5.70 5.08 -11.33
CA GLN A 229 -4.98 4.64 -12.52
C GLN A 229 -3.51 4.31 -12.25
N SER A 230 -2.92 4.91 -11.22
CA SER A 230 -1.61 4.53 -10.67
C SER A 230 -1.69 3.24 -9.84
N GLY A 231 -2.89 2.70 -9.61
CA GLY A 231 -3.10 1.53 -8.77
C GLY A 231 -2.79 1.77 -7.29
N ILE A 232 -2.77 3.02 -6.82
CA ILE A 232 -2.56 3.39 -5.41
C ILE A 232 -3.85 3.16 -4.61
N VAL A 233 -4.98 3.64 -5.13
CA VAL A 233 -6.29 3.49 -4.51
C VAL A 233 -7.23 2.66 -5.39
N VAL A 234 -8.26 2.11 -4.77
CA VAL A 234 -9.40 1.48 -5.41
C VAL A 234 -10.67 2.13 -4.88
N ALA A 235 -11.64 2.36 -5.75
CA ALA A 235 -12.97 2.79 -5.35
C ALA A 235 -13.97 1.67 -5.60
N ASN A 236 -14.82 1.42 -4.61
CA ASN A 236 -16.11 0.78 -4.80
C ASN A 236 -17.20 1.86 -4.72
N TRP A 237 -18.41 1.57 -5.20
CA TRP A 237 -19.52 2.53 -5.38
C TRP A 237 -19.73 3.58 -4.27
N THR A 238 -19.35 3.29 -3.03
CA THR A 238 -19.54 4.20 -1.89
C THR A 238 -18.26 4.55 -1.13
N PHE A 239 -17.17 3.80 -1.31
CA PHE A 239 -15.95 3.95 -0.53
C PHE A 239 -14.70 3.88 -1.39
N PHE A 240 -13.65 4.59 -0.97
CA PHE A 240 -12.30 4.39 -1.49
C PHE A 240 -11.36 3.87 -0.41
N ASP A 241 -10.37 3.11 -0.83
CA ASP A 241 -9.31 2.57 0.01
C ASP A 241 -8.01 2.43 -0.78
N TYR A 242 -6.89 2.24 -0.08
CA TYR A 242 -5.64 1.84 -0.72
C TYR A 242 -5.78 0.45 -1.35
N SER A 243 -5.16 0.29 -2.52
CA SER A 243 -5.28 -0.94 -3.31
C SER A 243 -4.60 -2.15 -2.66
N SER A 244 -3.70 -1.90 -1.72
CA SER A 244 -2.97 -2.85 -0.89
C SER A 244 -2.29 -2.12 0.29
N PRO A 245 -1.98 -2.79 1.41
CA PRO A 245 -1.17 -2.20 2.49
C PRO A 245 0.19 -1.67 2.01
N LEU A 246 0.80 -2.33 1.02
CA LEU A 246 2.04 -1.87 0.41
C LEU A 246 1.86 -0.57 -0.39
N ALA A 247 0.75 -0.40 -1.11
CA ALA A 247 0.43 0.86 -1.79
C ALA A 247 0.25 2.00 -0.78
N ARG A 248 -0.41 1.72 0.35
CA ARG A 248 -0.56 2.65 1.48
C ARG A 248 0.80 3.11 2.01
N ARG A 249 1.72 2.17 2.29
CA ARG A 249 3.10 2.47 2.73
C ARG A 249 3.90 3.23 1.69
N TYR A 250 3.78 2.85 0.42
CA TYR A 250 4.45 3.54 -0.68
C TYR A 250 4.02 5.00 -0.79
N PHE A 251 2.72 5.25 -0.66
CA PHE A 251 2.15 6.59 -0.79
C PHE A 251 2.40 7.48 0.44
N PHE A 252 2.67 6.87 1.60
CA PHE A 252 2.81 7.53 2.90
C PHE A 252 3.73 8.76 2.90
N LYS A 253 4.88 8.68 2.20
CA LYS A 253 5.88 9.76 2.19
C LYS A 253 5.37 11.07 1.58
N TRP A 254 4.37 11.02 0.69
CA TRP A 254 3.78 12.22 0.09
C TRP A 254 2.64 12.79 0.91
N LEU A 255 2.03 12.00 1.79
CA LEU A 255 1.09 12.51 2.79
C LEU A 255 1.80 13.29 3.89
N PHE A 256 3.03 12.90 4.23
CA PHE A 256 3.83 13.51 5.29
C PHE A 256 5.20 13.97 4.78
N PRO A 257 5.25 15.00 3.91
CA PRO A 257 6.50 15.47 3.32
C PRO A 257 7.37 16.28 4.28
N ASN A 258 6.80 16.79 5.39
CA ASN A 258 7.51 17.62 6.37
C ASN A 258 7.74 16.81 7.64
N ARG A 259 8.80 16.00 7.67
CA ARG A 259 9.17 15.16 8.81
C ARG A 259 10.30 15.81 9.63
N SER A 260 10.59 15.27 10.81
CA SER A 260 11.65 15.79 11.66
C SER A 260 13.03 15.43 11.09
N ASP A 261 14.05 16.25 11.36
CA ASP A 261 15.44 15.94 10.98
C ASP A 261 16.06 14.88 11.92
N ASP A 262 15.53 14.76 13.14
CA ASP A 262 16.03 13.84 14.16
C ASP A 262 14.95 12.87 14.63
N ASN A 263 15.37 11.65 14.95
CA ASN A 263 14.51 10.68 15.59
C ASN A 263 14.42 10.96 17.11
N PRO A 264 13.31 10.60 17.76
CA PRO A 264 13.17 10.71 19.22
C PRO A 264 14.17 9.75 19.89
N SER A 265 14.68 10.14 21.05
CA SER A 265 15.68 9.33 21.78
C SER A 265 15.04 8.15 22.53
N THR A 266 13.75 8.26 22.87
CA THR A 266 13.01 7.20 23.58
C THR A 266 11.58 7.07 23.07
N ILE A 267 11.00 5.87 23.23
CA ILE A 267 9.59 5.64 22.86
C ILE A 267 8.64 6.51 23.69
N LYS A 268 8.97 6.77 24.96
CA LYS A 268 8.24 7.71 25.83
C LYS A 268 8.17 9.10 25.21
N GLU A 269 9.31 9.64 24.77
CA GLU A 269 9.39 10.96 24.13
C GLU A 269 8.52 11.02 22.87
N LEU A 270 8.59 9.98 22.02
CA LEU A 270 7.76 9.89 20.82
C LEU A 270 6.27 9.90 21.14
N ILE A 271 5.83 9.05 22.07
CA ILE A 271 4.42 8.95 22.45
C ILE A 271 3.94 10.28 23.05
N THR A 272 4.73 10.91 23.93
CA THR A 272 4.43 12.24 24.47
C THR A 272 4.22 13.26 23.36
N LYS A 273 5.20 13.40 22.44
CA LYS A 273 5.10 14.32 21.32
C LYS A 273 3.92 13.99 20.41
N ALA A 274 3.66 12.72 20.13
CA ALA A 274 2.53 12.31 19.29
C ALA A 274 1.18 12.67 19.92
N ILE A 275 1.04 12.50 21.24
CA ILE A 275 -0.16 12.91 21.99
C ILE A 275 -0.33 14.44 21.96
N GLU A 276 0.72 15.22 22.22
CA GLU A 276 0.64 16.69 22.16
C GLU A 276 0.23 17.22 20.78
N HIS A 277 0.54 16.47 19.72
CA HIS A 277 0.14 16.79 18.34
C HIS A 277 -1.26 16.33 17.95
N MET A 278 -1.97 15.58 18.81
CA MET A 278 -3.35 15.19 18.53
C MET A 278 -4.25 16.42 18.49
N SER A 279 -5.21 16.45 17.57
CA SER A 279 -6.22 17.50 17.52
C SER A 279 -7.34 17.21 18.52
N ALA A 280 -7.45 18.06 19.54
CA ALA A 280 -8.51 18.01 20.53
C ALA A 280 -9.90 18.19 19.90
N SER A 281 -10.00 19.08 18.91
CA SER A 281 -11.24 19.34 18.18
C SER A 281 -11.66 18.13 17.34
N PHE A 282 -10.72 17.45 16.68
CA PHE A 282 -10.99 16.21 15.94
C PHE A 282 -11.46 15.08 16.86
N LEU A 283 -10.76 14.82 17.98
CA LEU A 283 -11.19 13.82 18.98
C LEU A 283 -12.63 14.07 19.45
N LYS A 284 -12.96 15.33 19.75
CA LYS A 284 -14.30 15.72 20.18
C LYS A 284 -15.35 15.47 19.09
N GLN A 285 -15.05 15.81 17.84
CA GLN A 285 -15.97 15.62 16.71
C GLN A 285 -16.16 14.14 16.35
N SER A 286 -15.12 13.32 16.52
CA SER A 286 -15.15 11.89 16.24
C SER A 286 -15.70 11.03 17.38
N THR A 287 -16.15 11.65 18.48
CA THR A 287 -16.83 10.96 19.58
C THR A 287 -18.31 10.74 19.19
N PRO A 288 -18.77 9.49 19.00
CA PRO A 288 -20.16 9.21 18.64
C PRO A 288 -21.13 9.76 19.69
N SER A 289 -22.33 10.20 19.31
CA SER A 289 -23.33 10.67 20.28
C SER A 289 -23.78 9.58 21.28
N THR A 290 -23.51 8.32 20.98
CA THR A 290 -23.86 7.15 21.79
C THR A 290 -22.70 6.61 22.66
N ASP A 291 -21.47 7.12 22.50
CA ASP A 291 -20.31 6.75 23.32
C ASP A 291 -19.68 8.04 23.88
N ASP A 292 -19.03 7.94 25.03
CA ASP A 292 -18.33 9.08 25.62
C ASP A 292 -16.85 9.14 25.18
N PHE A 293 -16.45 8.29 24.23
CA PHE A 293 -15.07 8.12 23.81
C PHE A 293 -14.90 7.87 22.30
N PRO A 294 -13.83 8.40 21.67
CA PRO A 294 -13.48 8.07 20.29
C PRO A 294 -13.15 6.58 20.13
N LYS A 295 -13.35 6.08 18.91
CA LYS A 295 -12.92 4.73 18.51
C LYS A 295 -11.39 4.66 18.36
N GLU A 296 -10.84 3.45 18.42
CA GLU A 296 -9.39 3.20 18.31
C GLU A 296 -8.79 3.72 17.01
N ALA A 297 -9.52 3.55 15.90
CA ALA A 297 -9.13 4.09 14.59
C ALA A 297 -8.89 5.61 14.59
N VAL A 298 -9.59 6.37 15.44
CA VAL A 298 -9.37 7.83 15.56
C VAL A 298 -8.01 8.09 16.23
N PHE A 299 -7.67 7.34 17.26
CA PHE A 299 -6.36 7.43 17.91
C PHE A 299 -5.25 6.93 16.99
N GLN A 300 -5.45 5.82 16.26
CA GLN A 300 -4.50 5.34 15.25
C GLN A 300 -4.21 6.44 14.21
N GLN A 301 -5.24 7.10 13.68
CA GLN A 301 -5.11 8.19 12.71
C GLN A 301 -4.35 9.40 13.27
N LEU A 302 -4.55 9.77 14.54
CA LEU A 302 -3.83 10.90 15.12
C LEU A 302 -2.39 10.52 15.52
N MET A 303 -2.18 9.29 15.99
CA MET A 303 -0.86 8.76 16.34
C MET A 303 0.03 8.67 15.11
N ILE A 304 -0.46 8.18 13.98
CA ILE A 304 0.36 8.07 12.76
C ILE A 304 0.82 9.45 12.26
N GLN A 305 -0.02 10.49 12.38
CA GLN A 305 0.35 11.87 12.07
C GLN A 305 1.41 12.39 13.05
N GLY A 306 1.22 12.13 14.35
CA GLY A 306 2.19 12.47 15.40
C GLY A 306 3.54 11.79 15.16
N PHE A 307 3.54 10.51 14.80
CA PHE A 307 4.76 9.77 14.48
C PHE A 307 5.46 10.32 13.26
N ALA A 308 4.73 10.54 12.17
CA ALA A 308 5.30 11.08 10.94
C ALA A 308 6.00 12.43 11.17
N LYS A 309 5.37 13.31 11.97
CA LYS A 309 5.92 14.64 12.30
C LYS A 309 7.16 14.58 13.20
N ASN A 310 7.27 13.56 14.05
CA ASN A 310 8.31 13.48 15.09
C ASN A 310 9.37 12.41 14.81
N THR A 311 9.45 11.88 13.58
CA THR A 311 10.46 10.91 13.18
C THR A 311 11.04 11.29 11.83
N THR A 312 12.24 10.82 11.52
CA THR A 312 12.97 11.14 10.29
C THR A 312 12.37 10.52 9.04
N HIS A 313 12.73 11.07 7.88
CA HIS A 313 12.36 10.52 6.58
C HIS A 313 12.77 9.05 6.40
N ASP A 314 13.90 8.63 6.98
CA ASP A 314 14.41 7.27 6.89
C ASP A 314 13.70 6.28 7.84
N CYS A 315 12.95 6.78 8.83
CA CYS A 315 12.11 5.95 9.68
C CYS A 315 10.85 5.53 8.92
N SER A 316 10.77 4.26 8.50
CA SER A 316 9.54 3.72 7.92
C SER A 316 8.51 3.47 9.02
N ILE A 317 7.29 4.00 8.85
CA ILE A 317 6.17 3.79 9.78
C ILE A 317 5.24 2.77 9.12
N CYS A 318 5.13 1.61 9.73
CA CYS A 318 4.36 0.49 9.20
C CYS A 318 3.13 0.26 10.08
N PRO A 319 1.95 0.76 9.67
CA PRO A 319 0.70 0.49 10.39
C PRO A 319 0.15 -0.91 10.07
N ASP A 320 -0.56 -1.51 11.03
CA ASP A 320 -1.36 -2.73 10.90
C ASP A 320 -0.58 -3.96 10.35
N LEU A 321 0.54 -4.34 10.97
CA LEU A 321 1.40 -5.43 10.45
C LEU A 321 0.96 -6.84 10.86
N SER A 322 -0.05 -6.97 11.69
CA SER A 322 -0.13 -8.07 12.65
C SER A 322 -0.87 -9.33 12.20
N LYS A 323 -1.77 -9.19 11.22
CA LYS A 323 -2.53 -10.32 10.66
C LYS A 323 -1.59 -11.34 9.99
N HIS A 324 -0.30 -11.04 9.96
CA HIS A 324 0.70 -11.67 9.13
C HIS A 324 1.78 -12.42 9.92
N PHE A 325 1.82 -12.26 11.25
CA PHE A 325 2.78 -12.94 12.12
C PHE A 325 2.16 -14.14 12.84
N PRO A 326 2.84 -15.31 12.85
CA PRO A 326 2.39 -16.45 13.63
C PRO A 326 2.59 -16.22 15.15
N PRO A 327 1.69 -16.74 16.01
CA PRO A 327 0.44 -17.41 15.66
C PRO A 327 -0.56 -16.41 15.05
N PHE A 328 -1.27 -16.83 13.99
CA PHE A 328 -2.24 -16.01 13.24
C PHE A 328 -3.52 -15.69 14.01
N GLU A 329 -3.50 -15.84 15.34
CA GLU A 329 -4.61 -15.58 16.24
C GLU A 329 -4.70 -14.08 16.58
N ASN A 330 -5.84 -13.70 17.18
CA ASN A 330 -6.30 -12.32 17.40
C ASN A 330 -5.24 -11.37 17.97
N GLY A 331 -5.27 -10.13 17.50
CA GLY A 331 -4.46 -9.02 18.03
C GLY A 331 -3.58 -8.37 16.99
N GLU A 332 -3.49 -7.04 17.06
CA GLU A 332 -2.78 -6.21 16.09
C GLU A 332 -1.70 -5.30 16.66
N ILE A 333 -0.47 -5.39 16.15
CA ILE A 333 0.54 -4.34 16.29
C ILE A 333 0.09 -3.18 15.42
N ASP A 334 -0.39 -2.14 16.08
CA ASP A 334 -0.89 -0.94 15.43
C ASP A 334 0.22 -0.26 14.63
N PHE A 335 1.44 -0.19 15.19
CA PHE A 335 2.57 0.43 14.51
C PHE A 335 3.90 -0.28 14.78
N TYR A 336 4.67 -0.45 13.71
CA TYR A 336 6.09 -0.74 13.77
C TYR A 336 6.89 0.39 13.13
N LEU A 337 7.78 1.01 13.91
CA LEU A 337 8.65 2.09 13.48
C LEU A 337 10.04 1.52 13.20
N ASN A 338 10.32 1.32 11.92
CA ASN A 338 11.50 0.62 11.43
C ASN A 338 12.72 1.56 11.30
N GLY A 339 13.84 1.04 10.79
CA GLY A 339 15.10 1.77 10.64
C GLY A 339 15.94 1.68 11.90
N SER A 340 16.50 2.81 12.36
CA SER A 340 17.31 2.83 13.58
C SER A 340 16.50 2.60 14.86
N LEU A 341 15.18 2.83 14.83
CA LEU A 341 14.31 2.71 15.99
C LEU A 341 13.95 1.24 16.26
N ARG A 342 13.31 0.57 15.30
CA ARG A 342 12.76 -0.79 15.47
C ARG A 342 11.82 -0.88 16.67
N TRP A 343 10.91 0.09 16.80
CA TRP A 343 9.97 0.14 17.92
C TRP A 343 8.61 -0.44 17.56
N GLY A 344 8.04 -1.22 18.47
CA GLY A 344 6.67 -1.71 18.36
C GLY A 344 5.71 -0.91 19.24
N ILE A 345 4.54 -0.55 18.72
CA ILE A 345 3.54 0.21 19.47
C ILE A 345 2.19 -0.47 19.26
N GLU A 346 1.55 -0.83 20.36
CA GLU A 346 0.14 -1.23 20.38
C GLU A 346 -0.69 -0.16 21.09
N LEU A 347 -1.89 0.09 20.57
CA LEU A 347 -2.89 0.94 21.15
C LEU A 347 -3.96 0.08 21.81
N LEU A 348 -4.59 0.64 22.82
CA LEU A 348 -5.69 0.01 23.52
C LEU A 348 -6.66 1.07 23.99
N ILE A 349 -7.96 0.73 23.97
CA ILE A 349 -9.00 1.56 24.56
C ILE A 349 -9.58 0.89 25.80
N LYS A 350 -9.79 1.69 26.86
CA LYS A 350 -10.49 1.31 28.09
C LYS A 350 -9.82 0.14 28.86
N GLY A 351 -8.58 -0.23 28.53
CA GLY A 351 -7.74 -1.12 29.33
C GLY A 351 -8.01 -2.62 29.27
N SER A 352 -8.86 -3.10 28.37
CA SER A 352 -9.18 -4.52 28.25
C SER A 352 -8.00 -5.31 27.64
N GLY A 353 -7.64 -6.48 28.19
CA GLY A 353 -6.65 -7.36 27.55
C GLY A 353 -5.19 -6.88 27.62
N ILE A 354 -4.84 -5.92 28.49
CA ILE A 354 -3.47 -5.38 28.57
C ILE A 354 -2.37 -6.44 28.73
N GLY A 355 -2.64 -7.53 29.45
CA GLY A 355 -1.69 -8.65 29.62
C GLY A 355 -1.36 -9.33 28.29
N GLU A 356 -2.37 -9.62 27.47
CA GLU A 356 -2.21 -10.25 26.16
C GLU A 356 -1.38 -9.38 25.22
N HIS A 357 -1.65 -8.06 25.20
CA HIS A 357 -0.90 -7.09 24.42
C HIS A 357 0.59 -7.05 24.82
N LEU A 358 0.88 -7.07 26.12
CA LEU A 358 2.27 -7.14 26.62
C LEU A 358 2.95 -8.48 26.28
N GLU A 359 2.22 -9.59 26.35
CA GLU A 359 2.75 -10.94 26.07
C GLU A 359 3.16 -11.12 24.60
N ARG A 360 2.51 -10.43 23.66
CA ARG A 360 2.84 -10.49 22.22
C ARG A 360 4.26 -9.99 21.90
N PHE A 361 4.83 -9.13 22.72
CA PHE A 361 6.20 -8.61 22.56
C PHE A 361 7.27 -9.42 23.30
N THR A 362 6.90 -10.48 24.01
CA THR A 362 7.88 -11.35 24.67
C THR A 362 8.72 -12.12 23.65
N PRO A 363 9.88 -12.70 24.04
CA PRO A 363 10.71 -13.48 23.12
C PRO A 363 10.03 -14.71 22.48
N ARG A 364 8.88 -15.13 23.02
CA ARG A 364 8.03 -16.19 22.47
C ARG A 364 6.67 -15.68 22.00
N GLY A 365 6.49 -14.37 22.03
CA GLY A 365 5.28 -13.69 21.61
C GLY A 365 5.22 -13.57 20.09
N LYS A 366 4.02 -13.20 19.61
CA LYS A 366 3.69 -13.03 18.19
C LYS A 366 4.66 -12.13 17.43
N TYR A 367 5.21 -11.10 18.07
CA TYR A 367 6.09 -10.12 17.42
C TYR A 367 7.58 -10.39 17.61
N ALA A 368 7.96 -11.54 18.19
CA ALA A 368 9.36 -11.92 18.34
C ALA A 368 10.17 -11.87 17.02
N PRO A 369 9.62 -12.27 15.84
CA PRO A 369 10.36 -12.19 14.57
C PRO A 369 10.77 -10.76 14.16
N LEU A 370 10.06 -9.72 14.60
CA LEU A 370 10.39 -8.33 14.27
C LEU A 370 11.69 -7.87 14.95
N ASP A 371 12.13 -8.55 16.03
CA ASP A 371 13.31 -8.18 16.83
C ASP A 371 13.25 -6.68 17.23
N VAL A 372 12.13 -6.30 17.85
CA VAL A 372 11.92 -4.93 18.32
C VAL A 372 12.99 -4.55 19.34
N SER A 373 13.53 -3.33 19.22
CA SER A 373 14.51 -2.82 20.19
C SER A 373 13.84 -2.28 21.45
N ASP A 374 12.61 -1.77 21.31
CA ASP A 374 11.76 -1.27 22.38
C ASP A 374 10.29 -1.38 21.96
N TYR A 375 9.38 -1.33 22.92
CA TYR A 375 7.95 -1.33 22.64
C TYR A 375 7.12 -0.61 23.71
N ALA A 376 5.90 -0.22 23.36
CA ALA A 376 4.94 0.34 24.29
C ALA A 376 3.52 -0.11 23.96
N VAL A 377 2.72 -0.36 25.01
CA VAL A 377 1.27 -0.49 24.91
C VAL A 377 0.64 0.77 25.49
N VAL A 378 -0.05 1.53 24.63
CA VAL A 378 -0.66 2.82 24.95
C VAL A 378 -2.15 2.62 25.20
N ASP A 379 -2.56 2.74 26.44
CA ASP A 379 -3.94 2.53 26.91
C ASP A 379 -4.64 3.88 27.09
N PHE A 380 -5.51 4.23 26.14
CA PHE A 380 -6.34 5.42 26.15
C PHE A 380 -7.63 5.21 26.94
N ARG A 381 -7.91 6.15 27.84
CA ARG A 381 -9.01 6.08 28.81
C ARG A 381 -9.74 7.41 28.90
N VAL A 382 -11.02 7.34 29.26
CA VAL A 382 -11.84 8.49 29.60
C VAL A 382 -12.54 8.27 30.93
N ASN A 383 -12.68 9.33 31.71
CA ASN A 383 -13.54 9.37 32.90
C ASN A 383 -14.03 10.79 33.16
N GLU A 384 -14.93 10.96 34.13
CA GLU A 384 -15.60 12.24 34.43
C GLU A 384 -14.63 13.38 34.81
N THR A 385 -13.47 13.07 35.41
CA THR A 385 -12.56 14.08 35.96
C THR A 385 -11.29 14.29 35.12
N GLY A 386 -10.93 13.33 34.27
CA GLY A 386 -9.62 13.24 33.63
C GLY A 386 -8.50 12.80 34.58
N GLU A 387 -8.83 12.45 35.83
CA GLU A 387 -7.82 12.01 36.81
C GLU A 387 -7.37 10.59 36.52
N CYS A 388 -6.09 10.33 36.82
CA CYS A 388 -5.52 9.00 36.76
C CYS A 388 -6.21 8.06 37.75
N THR A 389 -6.68 6.90 37.27
CA THR A 389 -7.22 5.84 38.13
C THR A 389 -6.14 4.81 38.48
N ASN A 390 -6.45 3.92 39.43
CA ASN A 390 -5.51 2.88 39.87
C ASN A 390 -5.36 1.79 38.79
N VAL A 391 -4.49 2.06 37.82
CA VAL A 391 -4.11 1.12 36.77
C VAL A 391 -2.88 0.33 37.19
N GLN A 392 -2.83 -0.94 36.80
CA GLN A 392 -1.62 -1.74 36.95
C GLN A 392 -0.50 -1.11 36.12
N ARG A 393 0.51 -0.62 36.82
CA ARG A 393 1.73 -0.06 36.24
C ARG A 393 2.59 -1.19 35.67
N HIS A 394 3.26 -0.90 34.56
CA HIS A 394 4.16 -1.83 33.90
C HIS A 394 5.15 -1.02 33.07
N ALA A 395 6.44 -1.38 33.06
CA ALA A 395 7.49 -0.60 32.40
C ALA A 395 7.21 -0.27 30.92
N LYS A 396 6.45 -1.12 30.22
CA LYS A 396 6.10 -0.99 28.79
C LYS A 396 4.67 -0.49 28.54
N ARG A 397 4.01 0.03 29.58
CA ARG A 397 2.64 0.54 29.50
C ARG A 397 2.63 2.05 29.68
N ILE A 398 1.84 2.72 28.84
CA ILE A 398 1.55 4.15 28.95
C ILE A 398 0.04 4.27 29.08
N SER A 399 -0.46 4.88 30.15
CA SER A 399 -1.91 5.09 30.32
C SER A 399 -2.25 6.56 30.23
N VAL A 400 -3.15 6.90 29.32
CA VAL A 400 -3.54 8.26 28.95
C VAL A 400 -5.00 8.47 29.35
N PHE A 401 -5.25 9.47 30.20
CA PHE A 401 -6.56 9.76 30.77
C PHE A 401 -7.08 11.09 30.25
N PHE A 402 -8.20 11.04 29.54
CA PHE A 402 -8.96 12.20 29.10
C PHE A 402 -10.13 12.47 30.03
N LYS A 403 -10.50 13.74 30.15
CA LYS A 403 -11.72 14.16 30.81
C LYS A 403 -12.88 14.01 29.83
N LYS A 404 -13.99 13.44 30.29
CA LYS A 404 -15.19 13.27 29.46
C LYS A 404 -15.69 14.62 28.92
N GLY A 405 -15.87 14.68 27.61
CA GLY A 405 -16.30 15.88 26.89
C GLY A 405 -15.22 16.95 26.68
N ASP A 406 -14.00 16.75 27.20
CA ASP A 406 -12.88 17.68 27.09
C ASP A 406 -11.57 16.96 26.75
N PHE A 407 -11.18 17.06 25.49
CA PHE A 407 -9.94 16.50 24.94
C PHE A 407 -8.82 17.53 24.80
N SER A 408 -8.94 18.73 25.39
CA SER A 408 -7.90 19.77 25.30
C SER A 408 -6.60 19.40 26.01
N SER A 409 -6.68 18.51 27.01
CA SER A 409 -5.54 18.00 27.75
C SER A 409 -5.79 16.58 28.25
N CYS A 410 -4.71 15.91 28.64
CA CYS A 410 -4.78 14.59 29.25
C CYS A 410 -3.73 14.43 30.35
N LYS A 411 -3.93 13.43 31.21
CA LYS A 411 -2.96 13.00 32.22
C LYS A 411 -2.39 11.65 31.83
N CYS A 412 -1.07 11.53 31.88
CA CYS A 412 -0.34 10.34 31.48
C CYS A 412 0.41 9.72 32.66
N ILE A 413 0.34 8.39 32.76
CA ILE A 413 1.23 7.58 33.59
C ILE A 413 2.16 6.82 32.66
N PHE A 414 3.46 7.00 32.85
CA PHE A 414 4.49 6.31 32.07
C PHE A 414 5.16 5.22 32.90
N GLY A 415 5.05 3.98 32.46
CA GLY A 415 5.79 2.88 33.06
C GLY A 415 5.44 2.65 34.53
N GLU A 416 6.48 2.48 35.33
CA GLU A 416 6.42 2.28 36.78
C GLU A 416 6.61 3.59 37.57
N GLU A 417 6.89 4.70 36.90
CA GLU A 417 7.24 5.99 37.52
C GLU A 417 6.07 6.59 38.29
N GLN A 418 6.25 6.95 39.57
CA GLN A 418 5.15 7.48 40.41
C GLN A 418 4.60 8.85 39.97
N GLY A 419 5.18 9.49 38.95
CA GLY A 419 4.73 10.78 38.41
C GLY A 419 3.51 10.66 37.50
N VAL A 420 2.68 11.72 37.52
CA VAL A 420 1.64 11.97 36.52
C VAL A 420 2.10 13.17 35.69
N VAL A 421 2.09 13.02 34.37
CA VAL A 421 2.44 14.09 33.44
C VAL A 421 1.16 14.62 32.81
N GLN A 422 0.94 15.93 32.87
CA GLN A 422 -0.16 16.56 32.15
C GLN A 422 0.33 17.03 30.79
N LEU A 423 -0.38 16.66 29.73
CA LEU A 423 -0.10 17.05 28.35
C LEU A 423 -1.25 17.87 27.80
N ASN A 424 -0.95 18.89 27.02
CA ASN A 424 -1.94 19.68 26.29
C ASN A 424 -1.93 19.23 24.82
N LEU A 425 -3.12 19.01 24.27
CA LEU A 425 -3.30 18.63 22.88
C LEU A 425 -3.34 19.89 22.00
N SER A 426 -3.06 19.73 20.72
CA SER A 426 -3.25 20.79 19.72
C SER A 426 -4.74 21.09 19.54
N ASN A 427 -5.08 22.36 19.30
CA ASN A 427 -6.47 22.80 19.07
C ASN A 427 -6.89 22.63 17.62
#